data_AF-A0A7C2VPD7-F1
#
_entry.id   AF-A0A7C2VPD7-F1
#
_cell.length_a   1.000
_cell.length_b   1.000
_cell.length_c   1.000
_cell.angle_alpha   90.00
_cell.angle_beta   90.00
_cell.angle_gamma   90.00
#
_symmetry.space_group_name_H-M   'P 1'
#
loop_
_entity.id
_entity.type
_entity.pdbx_description
1 polymer ?
#
loop_
_entity_poly.entity_id
_entity_poly.type
_entity_poly.pdbx_seq_one_letter_code
_entity_poly.pdbx_strand_id
1 'polypeptide(L)'
;MTGAVKHWNPVLFAVLTLLSSAFLTGCNAPMGQLNAFNRYFKACDYENSALFAQKRISGREKPQGEDLLWALQLGTVERIRRDYRKSTEYFDKAEDMLKFYDEQSKIGDAVGSTIASDNIVPYKGQEYDGVMINVYKALNFMAEGKMDLARVEFNRALDRQRRAKEKFSEEINKLKSELEKKQQQDKFSKSNVENPKTYELLAQKYPNLYEFEAYPDFVNPFATYLAGIYFNLVGDYSKAVYLLKESYGMVGNNSYIAEDLSITEEILDGKGQLENTVWLIFENGLGPVKKEFRLDIPLFVATNKVKYVGIALPKLEFRDRAYPYLVAEADGKDYKTRLVSDMDRVIQTEFSKD
;
A
#
# COMPACT_ATOMS: atom_id res chain seq x y z
N MET A 1 -9.60 -50.04 75.79
CA MET A 1 -9.74 -50.54 74.40
C MET A 1 -10.03 -49.31 73.54
N THR A 2 -9.01 -48.58 73.10
CA THR A 2 -8.36 -48.70 71.76
C THR A 2 -9.42 -48.62 70.67
N GLY A 3 -9.67 -47.52 69.98
CA GLY A 3 -8.82 -46.59 69.19
C GLY A 3 -9.70 -46.19 67.98
N ALA A 4 -9.50 -45.16 67.19
CA ALA A 4 -8.50 -44.13 67.05
C ALA A 4 -9.18 -43.00 66.27
N VAL A 5 -9.01 -41.76 66.71
CA VAL A 5 -9.42 -40.54 66.00
C VAL A 5 -8.42 -40.33 64.86
N LYS A 6 -8.91 -40.32 63.61
CA LYS A 6 -8.07 -40.05 62.44
C LYS A 6 -8.22 -38.58 62.05
N HIS A 7 -7.33 -37.75 62.61
CA HIS A 7 -7.04 -36.41 62.11
C HIS A 7 -6.50 -36.52 60.68
N TRP A 8 -7.09 -35.77 59.74
CA TRP A 8 -6.49 -35.50 58.44
C TRP A 8 -5.79 -34.14 58.48
N ASN A 9 -4.48 -34.17 58.25
CA ASN A 9 -3.62 -33.00 58.06
C ASN A 9 -4.09 -32.16 56.86
N PRO A 10 -4.13 -30.82 56.97
CA PRO A 10 -4.30 -29.92 55.82
C PRO A 10 -2.92 -29.51 55.29
N VAL A 11 -2.13 -30.46 54.81
CA VAL A 11 -0.89 -30.15 54.09
C VAL A 11 -0.73 -31.21 53.00
N LEU A 12 -0.45 -30.77 51.77
CA LEU A 12 -0.28 -31.54 50.53
C LEU A 12 -1.57 -31.84 49.72
N PHE A 13 -2.19 -30.78 49.19
CA PHE A 13 -2.77 -30.83 47.83
C PHE A 13 -2.59 -29.47 47.13
N ALA A 14 -1.35 -28.96 47.13
CA ALA A 14 -0.91 -27.94 46.18
C ALA A 14 -0.36 -28.67 44.94
N VAL A 15 -1.25 -29.36 44.22
CA VAL A 15 -0.92 -29.98 42.93
C VAL A 15 -1.38 -29.02 41.84
N LEU A 16 -0.39 -28.29 41.31
CA LEU A 16 -0.30 -27.81 39.93
C LEU A 16 -1.63 -27.65 39.18
N THR A 17 -2.33 -26.55 39.44
CA THR A 17 -3.16 -25.89 38.42
C THR A 17 -2.36 -24.76 37.78
N LEU A 18 -1.21 -25.14 37.21
CA LEU A 18 -0.47 -24.32 36.23
C LEU A 18 -0.68 -24.96 34.85
N LEU A 19 -1.93 -25.33 34.56
CA LEU A 19 -2.35 -25.82 33.27
C LEU A 19 -2.75 -24.61 32.43
N SER A 20 -1.75 -24.08 31.74
CA SER A 20 -1.90 -23.68 30.35
C SER A 20 -3.10 -22.77 30.07
N SER A 21 -3.04 -21.53 30.56
CA SER A 21 -3.61 -20.40 29.81
C SER A 21 -2.82 -20.22 28.51
N ALA A 22 -2.84 -21.24 27.67
CA ALA A 22 -2.41 -21.18 26.29
C ALA A 22 -3.43 -20.28 25.60
N PHE A 23 -3.03 -19.01 25.48
CA PHE A 23 -3.50 -18.03 24.54
C PHE A 23 -4.31 -18.65 23.39
N LEU A 24 -5.64 -18.67 23.54
CA LEU A 24 -6.55 -18.67 22.41
C LEU A 24 -6.48 -17.27 21.76
N THR A 25 -5.34 -16.95 21.14
CA THR A 25 -5.25 -15.85 20.17
C THR A 25 -5.83 -16.36 18.85
N GLY A 26 -7.16 -16.51 18.83
CA GLY A 26 -7.89 -16.69 17.59
C GLY A 26 -7.83 -15.43 16.73
N CYS A 27 -7.41 -15.60 15.48
CA CYS A 27 -7.69 -14.77 14.31
C CYS A 27 -7.47 -13.25 14.43
N ASN A 28 -6.20 -12.82 14.27
CA ASN A 28 -5.82 -11.52 13.66
C ASN A 28 -4.28 -11.44 13.42
N ALA A 29 -3.68 -12.55 12.96
CA ALA A 29 -2.23 -12.68 12.81
C ALA A 29 -1.57 -11.54 11.97
N PRO A 30 -2.18 -11.03 10.89
CA PRO A 30 -1.58 -9.96 10.07
C PRO A 30 -1.38 -8.63 10.82
N MET A 31 -2.42 -8.17 11.52
CA MET A 31 -2.39 -6.86 12.19
C MET A 31 -1.48 -6.88 13.42
N GLY A 32 -1.45 -7.99 14.17
CA GLY A 32 -0.55 -8.16 15.30
C GLY A 32 0.92 -8.13 14.89
N GLN A 33 1.26 -8.76 13.76
CA GLN A 33 2.62 -8.78 13.23
C GLN A 33 3.06 -7.41 12.69
N LEU A 34 2.20 -6.73 11.93
CA LEU A 34 2.46 -5.36 11.47
C LEU A 34 2.65 -4.39 12.65
N ASN A 35 1.86 -4.52 13.71
CA ASN A 35 2.04 -3.72 14.91
C ASN A 35 3.39 -3.98 15.60
N ALA A 36 3.84 -5.23 15.64
CA ALA A 36 5.14 -5.57 16.20
C ALA A 36 6.30 -5.02 15.35
N PHE A 37 6.23 -5.14 14.02
CA PHE A 37 7.19 -4.52 13.10
C PHE A 37 7.22 -3.00 13.28
N ASN A 38 6.05 -2.35 13.30
CA ASN A 38 5.91 -0.90 13.44
C ASN A 38 6.52 -0.37 14.76
N ARG A 39 6.56 -1.17 15.83
CA ARG A 39 7.23 -0.77 17.08
C ARG A 39 8.74 -0.60 16.88
N TYR A 40 9.41 -1.57 16.25
CA TYR A 40 10.84 -1.45 15.92
C TYR A 40 11.08 -0.31 14.93
N PHE A 41 10.25 -0.23 13.89
CA PHE A 41 10.42 0.77 12.83
C PHE A 41 10.29 2.20 13.36
N LYS A 42 9.27 2.47 14.18
CA LYS A 42 9.05 3.78 14.81
C LYS A 42 10.11 4.13 15.85
N ALA A 43 10.74 3.14 16.46
CA ALA A 43 11.86 3.33 17.38
C ALA A 43 13.20 3.53 16.66
N CYS A 44 13.20 3.59 15.32
CA CYS A 44 14.41 3.60 14.48
C CYS A 44 15.33 2.39 14.71
N ASP A 45 14.80 1.29 15.26
CA ASP A 45 15.50 0.03 15.44
C ASP A 45 15.42 -0.80 14.15
N TYR A 46 16.09 -0.28 13.12
CA TYR A 46 16.06 -0.87 11.78
C TYR A 46 16.74 -2.24 11.71
N GLU A 47 17.61 -2.56 12.67
CA GLU A 47 18.18 -3.90 12.82
C GLU A 47 17.09 -4.92 13.16
N ASN A 48 16.33 -4.66 14.23
CA ASN A 48 15.25 -5.56 14.61
C ASN A 48 14.07 -5.51 13.64
N SER A 49 13.79 -4.37 12.98
CA SER A 49 12.81 -4.32 11.87
C SER A 49 13.21 -5.26 10.73
N ALA A 50 14.46 -5.22 10.28
CA ALA A 50 14.95 -6.09 9.21
C ALA A 50 14.88 -7.57 9.61
N LEU A 51 15.39 -7.92 10.80
CA LEU A 51 15.33 -9.28 11.32
C LEU A 51 13.89 -9.79 11.48
N PHE A 52 12.97 -8.92 11.91
CA PHE A 52 11.57 -9.27 12.08
C PHE A 52 10.89 -9.61 10.74
N ALA A 53 11.13 -8.79 9.71
CA ALA A 53 10.61 -9.04 8.36
C ALA A 53 11.27 -10.27 7.72
N GLN A 54 12.60 -10.39 7.80
CA GLN A 54 13.35 -11.49 7.19
C GLN A 54 12.89 -12.87 7.71
N LYS A 55 12.63 -13.00 9.02
CA LYS A 55 12.15 -14.26 9.63
C LYS A 55 10.76 -14.70 9.17
N ARG A 56 10.02 -13.85 8.47
CA ARG A 56 8.64 -14.08 8.04
C ARG A 56 8.49 -14.29 6.54
N ILE A 57 9.54 -14.04 5.77
CA ILE A 57 9.58 -14.41 4.36
C ILE A 57 9.86 -15.91 4.31
N SER A 58 8.92 -16.68 3.75
CA SER A 58 9.10 -18.10 3.56
C SER A 58 10.24 -18.34 2.56
N GLY A 59 11.11 -19.33 2.85
CA GLY A 59 12.16 -19.76 1.93
C GLY A 59 11.66 -20.70 0.83
N ARG A 60 10.36 -20.65 0.50
CA ARG A 60 9.72 -21.57 -0.46
C ARG A 60 9.86 -21.04 -1.89
N GLU A 61 9.77 -21.95 -2.86
CA GLU A 61 9.81 -21.61 -4.29
C GLU A 61 8.57 -20.81 -4.73
N LYS A 62 7.39 -21.12 -4.18
CA LYS A 62 6.14 -20.41 -4.43
C LYS A 62 5.80 -19.51 -3.24
N PRO A 63 5.47 -18.23 -3.47
CA PRO A 63 5.15 -17.32 -2.38
C PRO A 63 3.81 -17.66 -1.74
N GLN A 64 3.73 -17.48 -0.43
CA GLN A 64 2.52 -17.77 0.35
C GLN A 64 2.29 -16.74 1.45
N GLY A 65 1.05 -16.67 1.94
CA GLY A 65 0.68 -15.78 3.04
C GLY A 65 1.18 -14.34 2.82
N GLU A 66 2.04 -13.88 3.70
CA GLU A 66 2.51 -12.50 3.74
C GLU A 66 3.92 -12.31 3.17
N ASP A 67 4.46 -13.29 2.43
CA ASP A 67 5.84 -13.25 1.92
C ASP A 67 6.14 -11.96 1.15
N LEU A 68 5.23 -11.55 0.26
CA LEU A 68 5.37 -10.31 -0.51
C LEU A 68 5.38 -9.08 0.41
N LEU A 69 4.48 -9.01 1.38
CA LEU A 69 4.42 -7.91 2.34
C LEU A 69 5.75 -7.79 3.10
N TRP A 70 6.27 -8.91 3.60
CA TRP A 70 7.53 -8.90 4.36
C TRP A 70 8.75 -8.63 3.48
N ALA A 71 8.75 -9.04 2.21
CA ALA A 71 9.78 -8.67 1.25
C ALA A 71 9.79 -7.16 0.96
N LEU A 72 8.62 -6.55 0.78
CA LEU A 72 8.47 -5.09 0.62
C LEU A 72 8.99 -4.32 1.85
N GLN A 73 8.61 -4.76 3.05
CA GLN A 73 9.07 -4.15 4.30
C GLN A 73 10.58 -4.29 4.47
N LEU A 74 11.14 -5.46 4.17
CA LEU A 74 12.57 -5.70 4.29
C LEU A 74 13.37 -4.88 3.27
N GLY A 75 12.96 -4.85 2.00
CA GLY A 75 13.60 -4.02 0.97
C GLY A 75 13.64 -2.54 1.37
N THR A 76 12.55 -2.03 1.95
CA THR A 76 12.45 -0.65 2.45
C THR A 76 13.39 -0.40 3.63
N VAL A 77 13.41 -1.29 4.62
CA VAL A 77 14.29 -1.15 5.80
C VAL A 77 15.76 -1.20 5.41
N GLU A 78 16.15 -2.10 4.50
CA GLU A 78 17.54 -2.19 4.04
C GLU A 78 17.96 -0.93 3.25
N ARG A 79 17.03 -0.30 2.51
CA ARG A 79 17.27 1.02 1.88
C ARG A 79 17.58 2.09 2.92
N ILE A 80 16.79 2.16 4.00
CA ILE A 80 16.99 3.10 5.11
C ILE A 80 18.35 2.86 5.80
N ARG A 81 18.73 1.59 5.94
CA ARG A 81 20.05 1.16 6.45
C ARG A 81 21.20 1.42 5.47
N ARG A 82 20.91 1.91 4.26
CA ARG A 82 21.86 2.14 3.15
C ARG A 82 22.52 0.87 2.62
N ASP A 83 21.95 -0.30 2.90
CA ASP A 83 22.31 -1.55 2.22
C ASP A 83 21.49 -1.66 0.92
N TYR A 84 21.84 -0.81 -0.04
CA TYR A 84 21.12 -0.70 -1.32
C TYR A 84 21.13 -2.00 -2.11
N ARG A 85 22.20 -2.80 -1.99
CA ARG A 85 22.30 -4.10 -2.66
C ARG A 85 21.29 -5.08 -2.11
N LYS A 86 21.23 -5.24 -0.78
CA LYS A 86 20.27 -6.13 -0.13
C LYS A 86 18.84 -5.62 -0.29
N SER A 87 18.65 -4.30 -0.26
CA SER A 87 17.37 -3.67 -0.59
C SER A 87 16.88 -4.07 -1.99
N THR A 88 17.74 -3.91 -3.01
CA THR A 88 17.43 -4.32 -4.39
C THR A 88 17.16 -5.82 -4.50
N GLU A 89 17.93 -6.68 -3.82
CA GLU A 89 17.70 -8.14 -3.81
C GLU A 89 16.28 -8.50 -3.30
N TYR A 90 15.83 -7.89 -2.21
CA TYR A 90 14.48 -8.14 -1.68
C TYR A 90 13.38 -7.50 -2.52
N PHE A 91 13.67 -6.39 -3.18
CA PHE A 91 12.77 -5.81 -4.16
C PHE A 91 12.65 -6.66 -5.44
N ASP A 92 13.72 -7.29 -5.91
CA ASP A 92 13.66 -8.27 -7.01
C ASP A 92 12.79 -9.47 -6.63
N LYS A 93 12.97 -10.02 -5.42
CA LYS A 93 12.09 -11.09 -4.89
C LYS A 93 10.62 -10.63 -4.84
N ALA A 94 10.36 -9.40 -4.41
CA ALA A 94 8.99 -8.86 -4.40
C ALA A 94 8.40 -8.75 -5.81
N GLU A 95 9.19 -8.35 -6.82
CA GLU A 95 8.72 -8.34 -8.22
C GLU A 95 8.40 -9.74 -8.75
N ASP A 96 9.21 -10.75 -8.41
CA ASP A 96 8.94 -12.14 -8.78
C ASP A 96 7.61 -12.64 -8.16
N MET A 97 7.35 -12.27 -6.90
CA MET A 97 6.10 -12.60 -6.22
C MET A 97 4.89 -11.88 -6.84
N LEU A 98 5.02 -10.60 -7.19
CA LEU A 98 3.98 -9.86 -7.91
C LEU A 98 3.64 -10.53 -9.25
N LYS A 99 4.67 -10.93 -10.01
CA LYS A 99 4.48 -11.63 -11.28
C LYS A 99 3.75 -12.96 -11.09
N PHE A 100 4.15 -13.75 -10.08
CA PHE A 100 3.49 -15.01 -9.75
C PHE A 100 1.99 -14.80 -9.46
N TYR A 101 1.64 -13.81 -8.64
CA TYR A 101 0.23 -13.55 -8.31
C TYR A 101 -0.58 -13.02 -9.50
N ASP A 102 0.00 -12.18 -10.35
CA ASP A 102 -0.65 -11.70 -11.59
C ASP A 102 -0.92 -12.86 -12.57
N GLU A 103 0.05 -13.76 -12.76
CA GLU A 103 -0.13 -14.97 -13.59
C GLU A 103 -1.22 -15.89 -13.04
N GLN A 104 -1.26 -16.11 -11.72
CA GLN A 104 -2.33 -16.90 -11.10
C GLN A 104 -3.71 -16.27 -11.29
N SER A 105 -3.83 -14.94 -11.19
CA SER A 105 -5.10 -14.24 -11.40
C SER A 105 -5.62 -14.38 -12.83
N LYS A 106 -4.73 -14.44 -13.83
CA LYS A 106 -5.08 -14.56 -15.26
C LYS A 106 -5.55 -15.95 -15.67
N ILE A 107 -5.06 -16.99 -15.01
CA ILE A 107 -5.44 -18.38 -15.31
C ILE A 107 -6.85 -18.71 -14.77
N GLY A 108 -7.46 -17.78 -14.01
CA GLY A 108 -8.73 -17.97 -13.32
C GLY A 108 -8.54 -18.88 -12.11
N ASP A 109 -9.43 -18.76 -11.11
CA ASP A 109 -9.45 -19.53 -9.86
C ASP A 109 -9.54 -21.07 -10.05
N ALA A 110 -9.35 -21.61 -11.27
CA ALA A 110 -9.26 -23.02 -11.60
C ALA A 110 -8.09 -23.74 -10.91
N VAL A 111 -7.11 -23.01 -10.35
CA VAL A 111 -6.06 -23.54 -9.47
C VAL A 111 -6.35 -23.20 -7.99
N GLY A 112 -7.63 -23.08 -7.61
CA GLY A 112 -8.09 -22.81 -6.24
C GLY A 112 -7.80 -23.90 -5.21
N SER A 113 -6.89 -24.84 -5.48
CA SER A 113 -6.62 -26.00 -4.61
C SER A 113 -5.15 -26.23 -4.26
N THR A 114 -4.20 -25.41 -4.73
CA THR A 114 -2.77 -25.63 -4.40
C THR A 114 -2.17 -24.65 -3.40
N ILE A 115 -2.90 -23.62 -2.96
CA ILE A 115 -2.61 -22.93 -1.68
C ILE A 115 -3.39 -23.65 -0.57
N ALA A 116 -3.18 -24.95 -0.48
CA ALA A 116 -3.75 -25.80 0.56
C ALA A 116 -2.73 -25.91 1.69
N SER A 117 -2.82 -25.02 2.70
CA SER A 117 -2.50 -25.33 4.11
C SER A 117 -2.54 -24.14 5.07
N ASP A 118 -2.45 -22.89 4.60
CA ASP A 118 -2.36 -21.74 5.51
C ASP A 118 -3.70 -20.98 5.59
N ASN A 119 -4.23 -20.80 6.80
CA ASN A 119 -5.42 -19.97 7.11
C ASN A 119 -5.20 -18.46 6.85
N ILE A 120 -4.17 -18.08 6.08
CA ILE A 120 -3.77 -16.70 5.82
C ILE A 120 -4.03 -16.41 4.34
N VAL A 121 -4.95 -15.47 4.07
CA VAL A 121 -5.17 -14.94 2.73
C VAL A 121 -3.91 -14.21 2.28
N PRO A 122 -3.31 -14.58 1.14
CA PRO A 122 -2.03 -14.00 0.75
C PRO A 122 -2.16 -12.52 0.37
N TYR A 123 -1.17 -11.71 0.75
CA TYR A 123 -1.04 -10.37 0.22
C TYR A 123 -0.49 -10.45 -1.21
N LYS A 124 -1.36 -10.18 -2.20
CA LYS A 124 -1.04 -10.32 -3.63
C LYS A 124 -0.36 -9.10 -4.26
N GLY A 125 -0.29 -8.00 -3.51
CA GLY A 125 0.22 -6.71 -3.99
C GLY A 125 -0.81 -5.91 -4.79
N GLN A 126 -0.47 -4.65 -5.02
CA GLN A 126 -1.25 -3.66 -5.76
C GLN A 126 -0.39 -3.03 -6.87
N GLU A 127 -0.97 -2.28 -7.79
CA GLU A 127 -0.20 -1.68 -8.89
C GLU A 127 0.82 -0.66 -8.34
N TYR A 128 0.43 0.13 -7.32
CA TYR A 128 1.34 1.05 -6.63
C TYR A 128 2.54 0.35 -5.98
N ASP A 129 2.42 -0.90 -5.52
CA ASP A 129 3.55 -1.66 -4.95
C ASP A 129 4.61 -1.88 -6.03
N GLY A 130 4.18 -2.32 -7.22
CA GLY A 130 5.06 -2.53 -8.36
C GLY A 130 5.77 -1.25 -8.80
N VAL A 131 5.04 -0.13 -8.88
CA VAL A 131 5.62 1.17 -9.23
C VAL A 131 6.67 1.59 -8.21
N MET A 132 6.35 1.50 -6.90
CA MET A 132 7.27 1.94 -5.84
C MET A 132 8.49 1.02 -5.69
N ILE A 133 8.35 -0.29 -5.93
CA ILE A 133 9.51 -1.20 -6.02
C ILE A 133 10.51 -0.66 -7.06
N ASN A 134 10.06 -0.38 -8.29
CA ASN A 134 10.97 0.08 -9.34
C ASN A 134 11.54 1.47 -9.02
N VAL A 135 10.76 2.39 -8.42
CA VAL A 135 11.29 3.68 -7.95
C VAL A 135 12.40 3.49 -6.92
N TYR A 136 12.21 2.64 -5.91
CA TYR A 136 13.23 2.40 -4.89
C TYR A 136 14.46 1.68 -5.45
N LYS A 137 14.30 0.73 -6.35
CA LYS A 137 15.43 0.11 -7.07
C LYS A 137 16.20 1.14 -7.90
N ALA A 138 15.50 2.06 -8.58
CA ALA A 138 16.15 3.12 -9.33
C ALA A 138 16.98 4.04 -8.40
N LEU A 139 16.41 4.46 -7.28
CA LEU A 139 17.10 5.27 -6.27
C LEU A 139 18.30 4.53 -5.65
N ASN A 140 18.16 3.23 -5.37
CA ASN A 140 19.26 2.38 -4.91
C ASN A 140 20.40 2.36 -5.93
N PHE A 141 20.08 2.15 -7.21
CA PHE A 141 21.08 2.14 -8.28
C PHE A 141 21.74 3.51 -8.49
N MET A 142 21.00 4.62 -8.38
CA MET A 142 21.58 5.97 -8.38
C MET A 142 22.57 6.14 -7.22
N ALA A 143 22.20 5.69 -6.01
CA ALA A 143 23.07 5.75 -4.83
C ALA A 143 24.33 4.89 -4.96
N GLU A 144 24.28 3.80 -5.73
CA GLU A 144 25.43 2.95 -6.08
C GLU A 144 26.23 3.48 -7.28
N GLY A 145 25.85 4.62 -7.89
CA GLY A 145 26.48 5.16 -9.10
C GLY A 145 26.15 4.41 -10.40
N LYS A 146 25.19 3.48 -10.37
CA LYS A 146 24.77 2.63 -11.49
C LYS A 146 23.64 3.27 -12.28
N MET A 147 23.90 4.43 -12.90
CA MET A 147 22.86 5.21 -13.59
C MET A 147 22.14 4.42 -14.69
N ASP A 148 22.82 3.60 -15.47
CA ASP A 148 22.17 2.79 -16.51
C ASP A 148 21.13 1.80 -15.97
N LEU A 149 21.36 1.22 -14.79
CA LEU A 149 20.38 0.36 -14.13
C LEU A 149 19.22 1.19 -13.55
N ALA A 150 19.50 2.38 -13.03
CA ALA A 150 18.45 3.31 -12.62
C ALA A 150 17.53 3.70 -13.79
N ARG A 151 18.08 3.88 -15.00
CA ARG A 151 17.30 4.10 -16.24
C ARG A 151 16.28 2.99 -16.47
N VAL A 152 16.72 1.72 -16.35
CA VAL A 152 15.86 0.56 -16.57
C VAL A 152 14.72 0.57 -15.58
N GLU A 153 15.01 0.78 -14.29
CA GLU A 153 14.01 0.76 -13.24
C GLU A 153 13.02 1.94 -13.33
N PHE A 154 13.47 3.17 -13.63
CA PHE A 154 12.54 4.28 -13.89
C PHE A 154 11.64 4.00 -15.09
N ASN A 155 12.16 3.44 -16.19
CA ASN A 155 11.33 3.05 -17.33
C ASN A 155 10.30 1.98 -16.96
N ARG A 156 10.67 1.00 -16.13
CA ARG A 156 9.75 -0.02 -15.63
C ARG A 156 8.66 0.58 -14.74
N ALA A 157 9.01 1.53 -13.87
CA ALA A 157 8.04 2.26 -13.04
C ALA A 157 7.02 3.01 -13.92
N LEU A 158 7.50 3.77 -14.92
CA LEU A 158 6.66 4.52 -15.86
C LEU A 158 5.75 3.59 -16.69
N ASP A 159 6.28 2.46 -17.17
CA ASP A 159 5.50 1.46 -17.91
C ASP A 159 4.39 0.83 -17.04
N ARG A 160 4.69 0.51 -15.78
CA ARG A 160 3.69 0.01 -14.82
C ARG A 160 2.56 1.02 -14.63
N GLN A 161 2.89 2.30 -14.43
CA GLN A 161 1.87 3.34 -14.29
C GLN A 161 1.01 3.47 -15.55
N ARG A 162 1.61 3.41 -16.74
CA ARG A 162 0.88 3.43 -18.01
C ARG A 162 -0.09 2.26 -18.11
N ARG A 163 0.37 1.03 -17.85
CA ARG A 163 -0.47 -0.18 -17.89
C ARG A 163 -1.58 -0.16 -16.84
N ALA A 164 -1.28 0.31 -15.62
CA ALA A 164 -2.28 0.47 -14.57
C ALA A 164 -3.37 1.46 -15.02
N LYS A 165 -2.98 2.63 -15.54
CA LYS A 165 -3.91 3.63 -16.10
C LYS A 165 -4.79 3.06 -17.22
N GLU A 166 -4.22 2.30 -18.15
CA GLU A 166 -4.95 1.63 -19.24
C GLU A 166 -5.98 0.63 -18.69
N LYS A 167 -5.54 -0.35 -17.90
CA LYS A 167 -6.38 -1.36 -17.24
C LYS A 167 -7.52 -0.71 -16.47
N PHE A 168 -7.19 0.31 -15.69
CA PHE A 168 -8.16 0.98 -14.84
C PHE A 168 -9.18 1.81 -15.62
N SER A 169 -8.78 2.40 -16.74
CA SER A 169 -9.69 3.09 -17.66
C SER A 169 -10.67 2.11 -18.33
N GLU A 170 -10.18 0.93 -18.73
CA GLU A 170 -11.00 -0.13 -19.30
C GLU A 170 -12.05 -0.67 -18.30
N GLU A 171 -11.63 -0.95 -17.06
CA GLU A 171 -12.53 -1.38 -15.98
C GLU A 171 -13.63 -0.34 -15.71
N ILE A 172 -13.28 0.95 -15.62
CA ILE A 172 -14.23 2.04 -15.41
C ILE A 172 -15.22 2.12 -16.58
N ASN A 173 -14.75 2.03 -17.82
CA ASN A 173 -15.61 2.08 -18.99
C ASN A 173 -16.57 0.88 -19.05
N LYS A 174 -16.08 -0.31 -18.68
CA LYS A 174 -16.91 -1.52 -18.58
C LYS A 174 -17.99 -1.37 -17.51
N LEU A 175 -17.62 -0.93 -16.31
CA LEU A 175 -18.55 -0.67 -15.22
C LEU A 175 -19.60 0.37 -15.60
N LYS A 176 -19.20 1.49 -16.24
CA LYS A 176 -20.14 2.50 -16.77
C LYS A 176 -21.12 1.89 -17.78
N SER A 177 -20.62 1.12 -18.74
CA SER A 177 -21.49 0.46 -19.74
C SER A 177 -22.45 -0.54 -19.12
N GLU A 178 -22.01 -1.31 -18.11
CA GLU A 178 -22.88 -2.25 -17.38
C GLU A 178 -23.96 -1.53 -16.56
N LEU A 179 -23.60 -0.42 -15.90
CA LEU A 179 -24.55 0.42 -15.17
C LEU A 179 -25.59 1.06 -16.12
N GLU A 180 -25.15 1.57 -17.27
CA GLU A 180 -26.06 2.11 -18.31
C GLU A 180 -27.01 1.05 -18.84
N LYS A 181 -26.52 -0.17 -19.12
CA LYS A 181 -27.35 -1.31 -19.57
C LYS A 181 -28.37 -1.73 -18.50
N LYS A 182 -27.96 -1.78 -17.23
CA LYS A 182 -28.86 -2.08 -16.11
C LYS A 182 -29.91 -0.98 -15.92
N GLN A 183 -29.53 0.29 -15.99
CA GLN A 183 -30.47 1.42 -15.92
C GLN A 183 -31.47 1.44 -17.10
N GLN A 184 -31.06 0.98 -18.28
CA GLN A 184 -31.95 0.84 -19.43
C GLN A 184 -32.87 -0.39 -19.33
N GLN A 185 -32.41 -1.50 -18.73
CA GLN A 185 -33.25 -2.67 -18.44
C GLN A 185 -34.21 -2.46 -17.26
N ASP A 186 -33.83 -1.65 -16.26
CA ASP A 186 -34.60 -1.40 -15.03
C ASP A 186 -35.71 -0.34 -15.14
N LYS A 187 -36.02 0.15 -16.36
CA LYS A 187 -37.31 0.85 -16.59
C LYS A 187 -38.54 -0.06 -16.38
N PHE A 188 -38.36 -1.37 -16.18
CA PHE A 188 -39.48 -2.32 -16.01
C PHE A 188 -39.41 -3.27 -14.80
N SER A 189 -38.43 -3.18 -13.89
CA SER A 189 -38.37 -4.05 -12.70
C SER A 189 -37.84 -3.35 -11.45
N LYS A 190 -38.73 -2.80 -10.63
CA LYS A 190 -38.45 -2.49 -9.22
C LYS A 190 -38.63 -3.75 -8.36
N SER A 191 -37.57 -4.55 -8.15
CA SER A 191 -37.41 -5.55 -7.06
C SER A 191 -36.03 -6.21 -7.25
N ASN A 192 -35.06 -6.27 -6.33
CA ASN A 192 -35.09 -6.46 -4.88
C ASN A 192 -33.86 -5.81 -4.19
N VAL A 193 -34.00 -4.57 -3.72
CA VAL A 193 -33.29 -4.09 -2.52
C VAL A 193 -34.32 -3.32 -1.70
N GLU A 194 -35.28 -4.05 -1.14
CA GLU A 194 -36.39 -3.46 -0.38
C GLU A 194 -35.94 -3.12 1.05
N ASN A 195 -35.29 -1.98 1.21
CA ASN A 195 -35.63 -1.05 2.28
C ASN A 195 -35.11 0.36 1.95
N PRO A 196 -35.99 1.32 1.60
CA PRO A 196 -35.60 2.71 1.37
C PRO A 196 -34.82 3.33 2.55
N LYS A 197 -35.11 2.90 3.80
CA LYS A 197 -34.36 3.31 4.99
C LYS A 197 -32.91 2.84 4.98
N THR A 198 -32.59 1.70 4.36
CA THR A 198 -31.22 1.19 4.29
C THR A 198 -30.39 2.01 3.31
N TYR A 199 -30.98 2.41 2.18
CA TYR A 199 -30.33 3.34 1.25
C TYR A 199 -30.13 4.73 1.87
N GLU A 200 -31.14 5.29 2.53
CA GLU A 200 -31.01 6.58 3.23
C GLU A 200 -29.99 6.50 4.37
N LEU A 201 -29.97 5.42 5.16
CA LEU A 201 -28.98 5.22 6.23
C LEU A 201 -27.57 5.04 5.68
N LEU A 202 -27.38 4.33 4.56
CA LEU A 202 -26.07 4.17 3.93
C LEU A 202 -25.60 5.49 3.32
N ALA A 203 -26.45 6.24 2.63
CA ALA A 203 -26.11 7.54 2.08
C ALA A 203 -25.85 8.61 3.16
N GLN A 204 -26.60 8.59 4.27
CA GLN A 204 -26.46 9.54 5.37
C GLN A 204 -25.25 9.23 6.28
N LYS A 205 -24.86 7.94 6.39
CA LYS A 205 -23.75 7.47 7.24
C LYS A 205 -22.44 7.28 6.46
N TYR A 206 -22.53 7.13 5.14
CA TYR A 206 -21.43 7.04 4.18
C TYR A 206 -21.72 7.97 2.98
N PRO A 207 -21.68 9.30 3.15
CA PRO A 207 -21.89 10.24 2.05
C PRO A 207 -20.94 10.00 0.87
N ASN A 208 -19.77 9.43 1.16
CA ASN A 208 -18.71 9.16 0.19
C ASN A 208 -18.86 7.81 -0.52
N LEU A 209 -19.87 6.99 -0.20
CA LEU A 209 -20.12 5.71 -0.89
C LEU A 209 -20.46 5.92 -2.38
N TYR A 210 -20.89 7.14 -2.73
CA TYR A 210 -21.20 7.58 -4.08
C TYR A 210 -20.32 8.75 -4.57
N GLU A 211 -19.33 9.20 -3.79
CA GLU A 211 -18.27 10.12 -4.25
C GLU A 211 -17.24 9.39 -5.14
N PHE A 212 -17.69 8.44 -5.96
CA PHE A 212 -16.92 7.88 -7.06
C PHE A 212 -16.93 8.83 -8.28
N GLU A 213 -16.95 10.15 -8.03
CA GLU A 213 -16.78 11.17 -9.06
C GLU A 213 -15.28 11.47 -9.24
N ALA A 214 -14.80 11.11 -10.43
CA ALA A 214 -13.52 11.46 -11.03
C ALA A 214 -12.28 11.07 -10.21
N TYR A 215 -11.80 9.82 -10.37
CA TYR A 215 -10.42 9.44 -10.02
C TYR A 215 -9.47 9.97 -11.11
N PRO A 216 -8.69 11.05 -10.86
CA PRO A 216 -7.82 11.60 -11.88
C PRO A 216 -6.45 10.90 -11.91
N ASP A 217 -6.03 10.29 -10.79
CA ASP A 217 -4.61 10.03 -10.55
C ASP A 217 -4.34 8.57 -10.17
N PHE A 218 -4.50 7.66 -11.14
CA PHE A 218 -3.94 6.28 -11.07
C PHE A 218 -2.41 6.24 -11.18
N VAL A 219 -1.79 7.41 -11.28
CA VAL A 219 -0.38 7.62 -11.52
C VAL A 219 0.15 8.30 -10.27
N ASN A 220 1.26 7.79 -9.75
CA ASN A 220 1.98 8.38 -8.63
C ASN A 220 2.88 9.52 -9.13
N PRO A 221 2.57 10.80 -8.86
CA PRO A 221 3.34 11.90 -9.43
C PRO A 221 4.80 11.94 -8.95
N PHE A 222 5.09 11.31 -7.81
CA PHE A 222 6.45 11.15 -7.28
C PHE A 222 7.33 10.30 -8.21
N ALA A 223 6.79 9.20 -8.74
CA ALA A 223 7.54 8.32 -9.64
C ALA A 223 7.89 9.05 -10.95
N THR A 224 6.92 9.79 -11.51
CA THR A 224 7.12 10.59 -12.72
C THR A 224 8.08 11.76 -12.49
N TYR A 225 7.97 12.46 -11.36
CA TYR A 225 8.88 13.56 -11.02
C TYR A 225 10.33 13.10 -10.87
N LEU A 226 10.57 12.04 -10.10
CA LEU A 226 11.91 11.49 -9.92
C LEU A 226 12.52 10.99 -11.23
N ALA A 227 11.71 10.35 -12.08
CA ALA A 227 12.16 9.97 -13.41
C ALA A 227 12.54 11.21 -14.24
N GLY A 228 11.75 12.29 -14.18
CA GLY A 228 12.06 13.57 -14.83
C GLY A 228 13.40 14.15 -14.39
N ILE A 229 13.65 14.23 -13.07
CA ILE A 229 14.95 14.63 -12.52
C ILE A 229 16.07 13.72 -13.04
N TYR A 230 15.87 12.39 -12.96
CA TYR A 230 16.86 11.43 -13.43
C TYR A 230 17.22 11.63 -14.91
N PHE A 231 16.22 11.77 -15.78
CA PHE A 231 16.45 11.97 -17.22
C PHE A 231 17.13 13.31 -17.52
N ASN A 232 16.87 14.35 -16.71
CA ASN A 232 17.60 15.62 -16.79
C ASN A 232 19.09 15.40 -16.46
N LEU A 233 19.38 14.72 -15.35
CA LEU A 233 20.75 14.44 -14.89
C LEU A 233 21.58 13.63 -15.89
N VAL A 234 20.97 12.73 -16.65
CA VAL A 234 21.67 11.90 -17.66
C VAL A 234 21.64 12.49 -19.07
N GLY A 235 21.19 13.73 -19.23
CA GLY A 235 21.22 14.48 -20.48
C GLY A 235 20.11 14.14 -21.49
N ASP A 236 19.08 13.38 -21.07
CA ASP A 236 17.90 13.11 -21.89
C ASP A 236 16.83 14.18 -21.64
N TYR A 237 17.17 15.43 -22.00
CA TYR A 237 16.38 16.61 -21.66
C TYR A 237 14.97 16.58 -22.28
N SER A 238 14.82 16.05 -23.50
CA SER A 238 13.50 15.92 -24.15
C SER A 238 12.56 15.05 -23.31
N LYS A 239 13.05 13.93 -22.79
CA LYS A 239 12.25 13.06 -21.93
C LYS A 239 12.03 13.67 -20.55
N ALA A 240 13.04 14.35 -20.01
CA ALA A 240 12.91 15.08 -18.76
C ALA A 240 11.81 16.15 -18.81
N VAL A 241 11.80 17.01 -19.84
CA VAL A 241 10.74 18.01 -20.07
C VAL A 241 9.36 17.35 -20.13
N TYR A 242 9.22 16.25 -20.90
CA TYR A 242 7.95 15.52 -20.98
C TYR A 242 7.45 15.07 -19.59
N LEU A 243 8.33 14.43 -18.80
CA LEU A 243 7.97 13.88 -17.48
C LEU A 243 7.74 14.97 -16.43
N LEU A 244 8.55 16.04 -16.43
CA LEU A 244 8.38 17.17 -15.52
C LEU A 244 7.08 17.94 -15.82
N LYS A 245 6.72 18.06 -17.11
CA LYS A 245 5.43 18.63 -17.53
C LYS A 245 4.24 17.76 -17.10
N GLU A 246 4.35 16.44 -17.27
CA GLU A 246 3.34 15.49 -16.80
C GLU A 246 3.18 15.57 -15.27
N SER A 247 4.29 15.61 -14.54
CA SER A 247 4.30 15.78 -13.09
C SER A 247 3.66 17.10 -12.65
N TYR A 248 4.01 18.21 -13.30
CA TYR A 248 3.41 19.52 -13.01
C TYR A 248 1.90 19.52 -13.25
N GLY A 249 1.44 18.87 -14.32
CA GLY A 249 0.02 18.70 -14.64
C GLY A 249 -0.74 17.88 -13.59
N MET A 250 -0.12 16.85 -13.00
CA MET A 250 -0.74 16.04 -11.94
C MET A 250 -0.77 16.75 -10.59
N VAL A 251 0.33 17.40 -10.20
CA VAL A 251 0.46 17.97 -8.85
C VAL A 251 -0.23 19.33 -8.75
N GLY A 252 -0.07 20.18 -9.77
CA GLY A 252 -0.56 21.56 -9.80
C GLY A 252 0.11 22.48 -8.76
N ASN A 253 0.35 23.74 -9.11
CA ASN A 253 0.82 24.79 -8.20
C ASN A 253 2.08 24.45 -7.35
N ASN A 254 2.90 23.48 -7.76
CA ASN A 254 4.16 23.15 -7.09
C ASN A 254 5.33 23.92 -7.77
N SER A 255 5.92 24.87 -7.05
CA SER A 255 6.97 25.74 -7.61
C SER A 255 8.25 25.00 -7.94
N TYR A 256 8.60 23.94 -7.20
CA TYR A 256 9.84 23.20 -7.46
C TYR A 256 9.76 22.42 -8.76
N ILE A 257 8.61 21.77 -9.03
CA ILE A 257 8.41 21.09 -10.32
C ILE A 257 8.38 22.11 -11.46
N ALA A 258 7.74 23.27 -11.25
CA ALA A 258 7.71 24.34 -12.26
C ALA A 258 9.10 24.90 -12.58
N GLU A 259 9.92 25.11 -11.54
CA GLU A 259 11.30 25.57 -11.67
C GLU A 259 12.18 24.53 -12.37
N ASP A 260 12.13 23.26 -11.96
CA ASP A 260 12.84 22.16 -12.63
C ASP A 260 12.43 22.05 -14.10
N LEU A 261 11.13 22.16 -14.42
CA LEU A 261 10.63 22.15 -15.79
C LEU A 261 11.21 23.32 -16.60
N SER A 262 11.12 24.54 -16.07
CA SER A 262 11.64 25.76 -16.74
C SER A 262 13.13 25.66 -17.01
N ILE A 263 13.93 25.26 -16.02
CA ILE A 263 15.38 25.06 -16.18
C ILE A 263 15.66 24.00 -17.25
N THR A 264 14.93 22.88 -17.23
CA THR A 264 15.14 21.80 -18.20
C THR A 264 14.74 22.22 -19.62
N GLU A 265 13.70 23.03 -19.79
CA GLU A 265 13.32 23.62 -21.08
C GLU A 265 14.41 24.57 -21.62
N GLU A 266 15.01 25.40 -20.76
CA GLU A 266 16.14 26.26 -21.15
C GLU A 266 17.38 25.45 -21.57
N ILE A 267 17.68 24.35 -20.86
CA ILE A 267 18.76 23.44 -21.22
C ILE A 267 18.48 22.78 -22.58
N LEU A 268 17.26 22.29 -22.80
CA LEU A 268 16.86 21.66 -24.06
C LEU A 268 16.98 22.63 -25.25
N ASP A 269 16.67 23.91 -25.03
CA ASP A 269 16.82 24.99 -26.01
C ASP A 269 18.27 25.45 -26.24
N GLY A 270 19.24 24.91 -25.48
CA GLY A 270 20.64 25.33 -25.52
C GLY A 270 20.88 26.73 -24.92
N LYS A 271 19.97 27.21 -24.08
CA LYS A 271 20.01 28.54 -23.44
C LYS A 271 20.40 28.48 -21.97
N GLY A 272 20.37 27.30 -21.35
CA GLY A 272 20.65 27.10 -19.94
C GLY A 272 21.56 25.91 -19.67
N GLN A 273 21.96 25.79 -18.40
CA GLN A 273 22.67 24.64 -17.85
C GLN A 273 22.13 24.36 -16.44
N LEU A 274 22.20 23.11 -16.00
CA LEU A 274 21.84 22.76 -14.64
C LEU A 274 22.96 23.21 -13.69
N GLU A 275 22.64 24.06 -12.73
CA GLU A 275 23.55 24.44 -11.65
C GLU A 275 23.71 23.32 -10.63
N ASN A 276 24.63 23.48 -9.67
CA ASN A 276 24.79 22.53 -8.58
C ASN A 276 23.54 22.53 -7.68
N THR A 277 22.64 21.58 -7.92
CA THR A 277 21.33 21.50 -7.27
C THR A 277 21.23 20.30 -6.33
N VAL A 278 20.58 20.50 -5.17
CA VAL A 278 20.22 19.45 -4.23
C VAL A 278 18.69 19.35 -4.14
N TRP A 279 18.13 18.23 -4.60
CA TRP A 279 16.72 17.91 -4.38
C TRP A 279 16.53 17.24 -3.02
N LEU A 280 15.93 17.97 -2.07
CA LEU A 280 15.51 17.41 -0.78
C LEU A 280 14.10 16.82 -0.90
N ILE A 281 14.02 15.49 -0.87
CA ILE A 281 12.76 14.74 -0.90
C ILE A 281 12.73 13.84 0.33
N PHE A 282 11.59 13.78 1.02
CA PHE A 282 11.39 12.92 2.16
C PHE A 282 10.03 12.23 2.12
N GLU A 283 10.00 10.97 2.53
CA GLU A 283 8.77 10.22 2.80
C GLU A 283 8.27 10.61 4.20
N ASN A 284 6.97 10.89 4.34
CA ASN A 284 6.45 11.61 5.50
C ASN A 284 5.38 10.83 6.27
N GLY A 285 5.82 9.97 7.18
CA GLY A 285 4.94 9.14 8.00
C GLY A 285 4.86 7.71 7.48
N LEU A 286 3.71 7.07 7.67
CA LEU A 286 3.50 5.67 7.30
C LEU A 286 2.19 5.55 6.50
N GLY A 287 2.15 4.71 5.45
CA GLY A 287 0.96 4.56 4.60
C GLY A 287 -0.30 4.07 5.34
N PRO A 288 -1.48 4.01 4.74
CA PRO A 288 -2.70 3.60 5.43
C PRO A 288 -2.67 2.11 5.83
N VAL A 289 -3.54 1.73 6.77
CA VAL A 289 -3.76 0.33 7.16
C VAL A 289 -5.19 -0.09 6.84
N LYS A 290 -5.37 -1.34 6.37
CA LYS A 290 -6.70 -1.92 6.19
C LYS A 290 -7.22 -2.38 7.57
N LYS A 291 -8.41 -1.93 7.96
CA LYS A 291 -9.15 -2.41 9.13
C LYS A 291 -10.48 -3.00 8.72
N GLU A 292 -10.93 -4.01 9.45
CA GLU A 292 -12.28 -4.55 9.27
C GLU A 292 -13.29 -3.64 9.98
N PHE A 293 -14.30 -3.20 9.24
CA PHE A 293 -15.48 -2.53 9.74
C PHE A 293 -16.65 -3.53 9.72
N ARG A 294 -17.24 -3.80 10.88
CA ARG A 294 -18.39 -4.71 11.01
C ARG A 294 -19.71 -3.93 10.98
N LEU A 295 -20.57 -4.28 10.04
CA LEU A 295 -21.94 -3.80 9.92
C LEU A 295 -22.91 -4.91 10.33
N ASP A 296 -23.62 -4.75 11.44
CA ASP A 296 -24.68 -5.68 11.84
C ASP A 296 -26.03 -5.18 11.30
N ILE A 297 -26.55 -5.83 10.25
CA ILE A 297 -27.82 -5.50 9.62
C ILE A 297 -28.95 -6.26 10.33
N PRO A 298 -29.93 -5.58 10.95
CA PRO A 298 -31.10 -6.25 11.52
C PRO A 298 -32.00 -6.81 10.41
N LEU A 299 -32.20 -8.11 10.42
CA LEU A 299 -33.23 -8.81 9.65
C LEU A 299 -34.54 -8.78 10.43
N PHE A 300 -35.49 -7.98 9.96
CA PHE A 300 -36.88 -8.01 10.42
C PHE A 300 -37.60 -9.18 9.74
N VAL A 301 -37.24 -10.41 10.11
CA VAL A 301 -38.03 -11.60 9.75
C VAL A 301 -39.21 -11.66 10.70
N ALA A 302 -40.40 -12.08 10.23
CA ALA A 302 -41.71 -12.09 10.91
C ALA A 302 -41.78 -12.90 12.24
N THR A 303 -40.91 -12.59 13.19
CA THR A 303 -40.75 -13.19 14.51
C THR A 303 -40.28 -12.10 15.48
N ASN A 304 -40.64 -12.18 16.77
CA ASN A 304 -40.27 -11.19 17.80
C ASN A 304 -38.77 -11.17 18.19
N LYS A 305 -37.88 -11.75 17.36
CA LYS A 305 -36.42 -11.79 17.59
C LYS A 305 -35.71 -11.18 16.40
N VAL A 306 -35.10 -10.02 16.59
CA VAL A 306 -34.24 -9.37 15.60
C VAL A 306 -33.00 -10.25 15.40
N LYS A 307 -32.86 -10.85 14.22
CA LYS A 307 -31.62 -11.55 13.81
C LYS A 307 -30.71 -10.53 13.14
N TYR A 308 -29.41 -10.54 13.43
CA TYR A 308 -28.45 -9.68 12.75
C TYR A 308 -27.62 -10.49 11.75
N VAL A 309 -27.38 -9.93 10.57
CA VAL A 309 -26.31 -10.40 9.67
C VAL A 309 -25.14 -9.44 9.82
N GLY A 310 -24.02 -9.96 10.33
CA GLY A 310 -22.77 -9.21 10.37
C GLY A 310 -22.07 -9.29 9.02
N ILE A 311 -21.84 -8.13 8.39
CA ILE A 311 -20.99 -7.98 7.21
C ILE A 311 -19.68 -7.33 7.67
N ALA A 312 -18.54 -7.94 7.39
CA ALA A 312 -17.24 -7.31 7.58
C ALA A 312 -16.78 -6.70 6.26
N LEU A 313 -16.60 -5.38 6.23
CA LEU A 313 -16.11 -4.63 5.08
C LEU A 313 -14.71 -4.07 5.39
N PRO A 314 -13.74 -4.16 4.48
CA PRO A 314 -12.46 -3.50 4.67
C PRO A 314 -12.65 -1.98 4.60
N LYS A 315 -11.89 -1.25 5.42
CA LYS A 315 -11.80 0.21 5.41
C LYS A 315 -10.34 0.63 5.57
N LEU A 316 -9.91 1.63 4.81
CA LEU A 316 -8.62 2.26 5.05
C LEU A 316 -8.68 3.19 6.27
N GLU A 317 -7.68 3.06 7.14
CA GLU A 317 -7.38 4.02 8.19
C GLU A 317 -6.07 4.72 7.84
N PHE A 318 -6.16 6.02 7.56
CA PHE A 318 -5.01 6.89 7.33
C PHE A 318 -4.27 7.13 8.64
N ARG A 319 -2.95 7.29 8.53
CA ARG A 319 -2.07 7.53 9.68
C ARG A 319 -1.52 8.95 9.63
N ASP A 320 -1.21 9.50 10.79
CA ASP A 320 -0.71 10.86 10.88
C ASP A 320 0.62 11.04 10.13
N ARG A 321 0.74 12.17 9.43
CA ARG A 321 2.02 12.64 8.89
C ARG A 321 3.00 12.93 10.02
N ALA A 322 4.28 12.68 9.80
CA ALA A 322 5.30 12.96 10.81
C ALA A 322 5.53 14.48 10.99
N TYR A 323 5.60 15.21 9.87
CA TYR A 323 5.80 16.67 9.86
C TYR A 323 4.87 17.33 8.84
N PRO A 324 4.47 18.60 9.00
CA PRO A 324 3.73 19.31 7.95
C PRO A 324 4.60 19.62 6.72
N TYR A 325 5.88 19.90 6.94
CA TYR A 325 6.93 20.18 5.95
C TYR A 325 8.30 20.19 6.65
N LEU A 326 9.38 20.15 5.88
CA LEU A 326 10.74 20.49 6.33
C LEU A 326 11.15 21.87 5.79
N VAL A 327 12.06 22.52 6.49
CA VAL A 327 12.75 23.74 6.04
C VAL A 327 14.24 23.40 5.92
N ALA A 328 14.80 23.61 4.74
CA ALA A 328 16.23 23.51 4.49
C ALA A 328 16.81 24.93 4.34
N GLU A 329 17.84 25.25 5.12
CA GLU A 329 18.55 26.52 5.01
C GLU A 329 19.79 26.33 4.12
N ALA A 330 19.90 27.13 3.07
CA ALA A 330 21.06 27.15 2.19
C ALA A 330 21.31 28.59 1.71
N ASP A 331 22.57 29.04 1.77
CA ASP A 331 23.00 30.39 1.36
C ASP A 331 22.17 31.54 1.99
N GLY A 332 21.77 31.36 3.26
CA GLY A 332 20.95 32.34 3.99
C GLY A 332 19.50 32.44 3.50
N LYS A 333 19.02 31.45 2.74
CA LYS A 333 17.63 31.32 2.28
C LYS A 333 16.98 30.05 2.83
N ASP A 334 15.69 30.17 3.15
CA ASP A 334 14.86 29.06 3.59
C ASP A 334 14.09 28.43 2.44
N TYR A 335 14.24 27.12 2.27
CA TYR A 335 13.53 26.30 1.30
C TYR A 335 12.54 25.39 2.01
N LYS A 336 11.25 25.66 1.84
CA LYS A 336 10.16 24.87 2.44
C LYS A 336 9.69 23.78 1.49
N THR A 337 9.83 22.52 1.89
CA THR A 337 9.39 21.36 1.08
C THR A 337 7.91 21.44 0.71
N ARG A 338 7.55 20.98 -0.48
CA ARG A 338 6.16 20.92 -0.97
C ARG A 338 5.77 19.50 -1.34
N LEU A 339 4.47 19.23 -1.26
CA LEU A 339 3.92 17.92 -1.59
C LEU A 339 4.12 17.63 -3.09
N VAL A 340 4.78 16.51 -3.38
CA VAL A 340 4.90 15.97 -4.74
C VAL A 340 3.89 14.86 -4.99
N SER A 341 3.61 14.04 -3.99
CA SER A 341 2.63 12.95 -4.11
C SER A 341 1.98 12.67 -2.76
N ASP A 342 0.68 12.40 -2.80
CA ASP A 342 -0.10 11.93 -1.67
C ASP A 342 -0.32 10.41 -1.82
N MET A 343 0.50 9.62 -1.13
CA MET A 343 0.41 8.16 -1.18
C MET A 343 -0.88 7.62 -0.56
N ASP A 344 -1.51 8.36 0.36
CA ASP A 344 -2.82 7.97 0.90
C ASP A 344 -3.88 8.02 -0.21
N ARG A 345 -3.85 9.06 -1.06
CA ARG A 345 -4.74 9.17 -2.23
C ARG A 345 -4.45 8.11 -3.29
N VAL A 346 -3.17 7.81 -3.57
CA VAL A 346 -2.79 6.73 -4.52
C VAL A 346 -3.37 5.39 -4.04
N ILE A 347 -3.16 5.06 -2.76
CA ILE A 347 -3.63 3.79 -2.19
C ILE A 347 -5.16 3.76 -2.09
N GLN A 348 -5.80 4.87 -1.73
CA GLN A 348 -7.26 4.97 -1.70
C GLN A 348 -7.88 4.77 -3.08
N THR A 349 -7.25 5.30 -4.13
CA THR A 349 -7.73 5.19 -5.51
C THR A 349 -7.75 3.74 -5.99
N GLU A 350 -6.71 2.96 -5.69
CA GLU A 350 -6.71 1.52 -6.00
C GLU A 350 -7.64 0.74 -5.06
N PHE A 351 -7.64 1.05 -3.77
CA PHE A 351 -8.49 0.37 -2.78
C PHE A 351 -9.98 0.52 -3.07
N SER A 352 -10.42 1.66 -3.62
CA SER A 352 -11.85 1.89 -3.90
C SER A 352 -12.37 1.01 -5.05
N LYS A 353 -11.50 0.29 -5.76
CA LYS A 353 -11.87 -0.70 -6.77
C LYS A 353 -12.13 -2.09 -6.21
N ASP A 354 -11.46 -2.43 -5.11
CA ASP A 354 -11.62 -3.71 -4.39
C ASP A 354 -13.00 -3.77 -3.71
#